data_AF-D8M506-F1
#
_entry.id   AF-D8M506-F1
#
_cell.length_a   1.000
_cell.length_b   1.000
_cell.length_c   1.000
_cell.angle_alpha   90.00
_cell.angle_beta   90.00
_cell.angle_gamma   90.00
#
_symmetry.space_group_name_H-M   'P 1'
#
loop_
_entity.id
_entity.type
_entity.pdbx_description
1 polymer ?
#
loop_
_entity_poly.entity_id
_entity_poly.type
_entity_poly.pdbx_seq_one_letter_code
_entity_poly.pdbx_strand_id
1 'polypeptide(L)'
;MQPCDIVDSGECTHCGKQMQRIILPTAEKLELASEIEQVIQQRSGFDRMKRSKEGDGERMENFRRFKAFLEANGPFDIFIDGANIAHYKQNFEGGTFNYQQIDMIASYLQQQGYKVLIVLHEHHFDQPTTDLPERWLEQKLAYKVVKGNNDDWYWMYAALSSRNDAMILSNDKMRDHFFQIHNDLRFQAWREYSQIYYDIWTDIEKKKFVLTFPKKFTQSIQENLAGFHIPFGKIEENVKQVKHYFCLLDSRLTENKHSCCSIM
;
A
#
# COMPACT_ATOMS: atom_id res chain seq x y z
N MET A 1 31.07 15.97 -2.60
CA MET A 1 29.69 15.85 -2.08
C MET A 1 28.99 17.16 -2.34
N GLN A 2 27.87 17.15 -3.07
CA GLN A 2 27.10 18.35 -3.42
C GLN A 2 25.62 18.12 -3.10
N PRO A 3 24.88 19.10 -2.56
CA PRO A 3 23.43 19.01 -2.42
C PRO A 3 22.76 18.84 -3.79
N CYS A 4 21.70 18.04 -3.84
CA CYS A 4 20.86 17.81 -5.01
C CYS A 4 19.43 17.46 -4.59
N ASP A 5 18.52 17.52 -5.55
CA ASP A 5 17.16 17.01 -5.42
C ASP A 5 16.97 15.84 -6.39
N ILE A 6 16.02 14.97 -6.09
CA ILE A 6 15.57 13.91 -7.00
C ILE A 6 14.20 14.30 -7.52
N VAL A 7 14.08 14.55 -8.82
CA VAL A 7 12.80 14.92 -9.44
C VAL A 7 11.87 13.70 -9.54
N ASP A 8 10.59 13.90 -9.89
CA ASP A 8 9.59 12.81 -9.89
C ASP A 8 9.90 11.65 -10.84
N SER A 9 10.71 11.86 -11.87
CA SER A 9 11.22 10.78 -12.74
C SER A 9 12.24 9.88 -12.04
N GLY A 10 12.81 10.33 -10.91
CA GLY A 10 13.91 9.68 -10.19
C GLY A 10 15.30 10.15 -10.62
N GLU A 11 15.40 11.18 -11.47
CA GLU A 11 16.69 11.73 -11.88
C GLU A 11 17.26 12.72 -10.86
N CYS A 12 18.55 12.61 -10.56
CA CYS A 12 19.28 13.55 -9.73
C CYS A 12 19.60 14.86 -10.47
N THR A 13 19.21 16.01 -9.89
CA THR A 13 19.42 17.33 -10.50
C THR A 13 20.89 17.75 -10.62
N HIS A 14 21.80 17.08 -9.90
CA HIS A 14 23.23 17.39 -9.92
C HIS A 14 24.00 16.51 -10.91
N CYS A 15 23.81 15.19 -10.88
CA CYS A 15 24.61 14.25 -11.69
C CYS A 15 23.85 13.61 -12.86
N GLY A 16 22.54 13.88 -12.99
CA GLY A 16 21.69 13.31 -14.03
C GLY A 16 21.51 11.79 -13.93
N LYS A 17 21.83 11.18 -12.78
CA LYS A 17 21.69 9.72 -12.58
C LYS A 17 20.32 9.35 -12.09
N GLN A 18 19.84 8.23 -12.61
CA GLN A 18 18.56 7.64 -12.25
C GLN A 18 18.68 6.90 -10.90
N MET A 19 17.81 7.28 -9.97
CA MET A 19 17.53 6.54 -8.75
C MET A 19 16.72 5.29 -9.10
N GLN A 20 17.04 4.19 -8.43
CA GLN A 20 16.38 2.91 -8.61
C GLN A 20 15.16 2.80 -7.69
N ARG A 21 14.16 2.02 -8.14
CA ARG A 21 13.13 1.49 -7.27
C ARG A 21 13.63 0.17 -6.72
N ILE A 22 14.02 0.16 -5.45
CA ILE A 22 14.40 -1.06 -4.73
C ILE A 22 13.08 -1.75 -4.37
N ILE A 23 12.75 -2.79 -5.12
CA ILE A 23 11.59 -3.63 -4.88
C ILE A 23 11.98 -4.83 -4.02
N LEU A 24 11.04 -5.30 -3.20
CA LEU A 24 11.22 -6.52 -2.43
C LEU A 24 11.17 -7.71 -3.40
N PRO A 25 12.13 -8.64 -3.37
CA PRO A 25 12.09 -9.83 -4.21
C PRO A 25 10.81 -10.62 -4.02
N THR A 26 10.33 -11.28 -5.07
CA THR A 26 9.08 -12.06 -5.02
C THR A 26 9.10 -13.13 -3.92
N ALA A 27 10.24 -13.79 -3.70
CA ALA A 27 10.37 -14.78 -2.63
C ALA A 27 10.11 -14.16 -1.24
N GLU A 28 10.70 -13.01 -0.95
CA GLU A 28 10.52 -12.28 0.31
C GLU A 28 9.09 -11.73 0.46
N LYS A 29 8.44 -11.26 -0.63
CA LYS A 29 7.01 -10.91 -0.60
C LYS A 29 6.14 -12.09 -0.20
N LEU A 30 6.43 -13.28 -0.75
CA LEU A 30 5.68 -14.51 -0.45
C LEU A 30 5.94 -15.02 0.96
N GLU A 31 7.14 -14.82 1.51
CA GLU A 31 7.42 -15.08 2.93
C GLU A 31 6.57 -14.20 3.83
N LEU A 32 6.51 -12.88 3.58
CA LEU A 32 5.62 -11.97 4.33
C LEU A 32 4.14 -12.36 4.18
N ALA A 33 3.70 -12.75 2.98
CA ALA A 33 2.33 -13.24 2.78
C ALA A 33 2.04 -14.50 3.61
N SER A 34 3.01 -15.43 3.69
CA SER A 34 2.91 -16.64 4.51
C SER A 34 2.84 -16.31 6.00
N GLU A 35 3.63 -15.35 6.47
CA GLU A 35 3.57 -14.86 7.86
C GLU A 35 2.19 -14.28 8.19
N ILE A 36 1.61 -13.46 7.30
CA ILE A 36 0.24 -12.93 7.49
C ILE A 36 -0.79 -14.07 7.48
N GLU A 37 -0.68 -15.01 6.56
CA GLU A 37 -1.56 -16.19 6.52
C GLU A 37 -1.49 -16.97 7.84
N GLN A 38 -0.29 -17.14 8.41
CA GLN A 38 -0.14 -17.76 9.73
C GLN A 38 -0.85 -16.94 10.81
N VAL A 39 -0.82 -15.61 10.77
CA VAL A 39 -1.55 -14.76 11.72
C VAL A 39 -3.06 -14.94 11.59
N ILE A 40 -3.59 -15.03 10.36
CA ILE A 40 -5.03 -15.27 10.12
C ILE A 40 -5.44 -16.64 10.66
N GLN A 41 -4.58 -17.65 10.49
CA GLN A 41 -4.81 -19.01 10.96
C GLN A 41 -4.63 -19.14 12.48
N GLN A 42 -3.67 -18.42 13.06
CA GLN A 42 -3.37 -18.43 14.49
C GLN A 42 -4.38 -17.59 15.27
N ARG A 43 -4.64 -17.99 16.51
CA ARG A 43 -5.54 -17.25 17.40
C ARG A 43 -4.76 -16.17 18.12
N SER A 44 -5.36 -14.99 18.31
CA SER A 44 -4.94 -14.15 19.43
C SER A 44 -5.19 -14.93 20.74
N GLY A 45 -4.26 -14.89 21.70
CA GLY A 45 -4.37 -15.68 22.94
C GLY A 45 -5.63 -15.38 23.75
N PHE A 46 -6.19 -14.17 23.59
CA PHE A 46 -7.42 -13.71 24.24
C PHE A 46 -8.70 -14.23 23.55
N ASP A 47 -8.71 -14.39 22.22
CA ASP A 47 -9.86 -14.91 21.45
C ASP A 47 -10.08 -16.42 21.65
N ARG A 48 -9.02 -17.15 22.00
CA ARG A 48 -9.04 -18.61 22.14
C ARG A 48 -10.02 -19.10 23.22
N MET A 49 -10.36 -18.25 24.18
CA MET A 49 -11.18 -18.59 25.36
C MET A 49 -12.66 -18.19 25.24
N LYS A 50 -13.05 -17.38 24.24
CA LYS A 50 -14.40 -16.80 24.13
C LYS A 50 -15.30 -17.36 23.01
N ARG A 51 -14.77 -18.19 22.09
CA ARG A 51 -15.50 -18.57 20.85
C ARG A 51 -15.64 -20.07 20.63
N SER A 52 -16.77 -20.46 20.02
CA SER A 52 -17.12 -21.86 19.70
C SER A 52 -16.24 -22.41 18.57
N LYS A 53 -16.14 -23.75 18.50
CA LYS A 53 -15.43 -24.46 17.41
C LYS A 53 -16.01 -24.14 16.03
N GLU A 54 -17.32 -23.89 15.94
CA GLU A 54 -18.02 -23.59 14.68
C GLU A 54 -17.61 -22.26 14.08
N GLY A 55 -17.47 -21.20 14.90
CA GLY A 55 -16.96 -19.90 14.43
C GLY A 55 -15.49 -19.94 13.99
N ASP A 56 -14.74 -20.95 14.44
CA ASP A 56 -13.36 -21.19 13.97
C ASP A 56 -13.34 -21.74 12.55
N GLY A 57 -14.25 -22.68 12.25
CA GLY A 57 -14.43 -23.26 10.92
C GLY A 57 -14.82 -22.21 9.87
N GLU A 58 -15.81 -21.36 10.16
CA GLU A 58 -16.26 -20.35 9.21
C GLU A 58 -15.17 -19.31 8.90
N ARG A 59 -14.38 -18.93 9.91
CA ARG A 59 -13.26 -17.99 9.73
C ARG A 59 -12.21 -18.52 8.76
N MET A 60 -11.81 -19.78 8.93
CA MET A 60 -10.82 -20.45 8.08
C MET A 60 -11.38 -20.70 6.67
N GLU A 61 -12.65 -21.09 6.58
CA GLU A 61 -13.33 -21.32 5.31
C GLU A 61 -13.50 -20.02 4.51
N ASN A 62 -13.85 -18.90 5.16
CA ASN A 62 -13.89 -17.59 4.51
C ASN A 62 -12.51 -17.17 3.99
N PHE A 63 -11.42 -17.45 4.70
CA PHE A 63 -10.08 -17.18 4.19
C PHE A 63 -9.72 -18.09 2.99
N ARG A 64 -10.10 -19.37 3.04
CA ARG A 64 -9.91 -20.29 1.91
C ARG A 64 -10.67 -19.82 0.67
N ARG A 65 -11.92 -19.37 0.84
CA ARG A 65 -12.74 -18.77 -0.22
C ARG A 65 -12.13 -17.49 -0.75
N PHE A 66 -11.50 -16.69 0.11
CA PHE A 66 -10.80 -15.47 -0.31
C PHE A 66 -9.64 -15.77 -1.25
N LYS A 67 -8.78 -16.74 -0.89
CA LYS A 67 -7.68 -17.17 -1.78
C LYS A 67 -8.19 -17.64 -3.14
N ALA A 68 -9.22 -18.48 -3.16
CA ALA A 68 -9.84 -18.94 -4.40
C ALA A 68 -10.47 -17.78 -5.20
N PHE A 69 -11.06 -16.79 -4.52
CA PHE A 69 -11.59 -15.59 -5.15
C PHE A 69 -10.50 -14.75 -5.81
N LEU A 70 -9.34 -14.56 -5.16
CA LEU A 70 -8.19 -13.85 -5.72
C LEU A 70 -7.65 -14.56 -6.97
N GLU A 71 -7.54 -15.89 -6.93
CA GLU A 71 -7.11 -16.68 -8.09
C GLU A 71 -8.07 -16.58 -9.27
N ALA A 72 -9.38 -16.66 -9.00
CA ALA A 72 -10.41 -16.67 -10.05
C ALA A 72 -10.68 -15.28 -10.64
N ASN A 73 -10.51 -14.22 -9.86
CA ASN A 73 -10.90 -12.87 -10.25
C ASN A 73 -9.74 -11.90 -10.36
N GLY A 74 -8.50 -12.30 -10.04
CA GLY A 74 -7.30 -11.49 -10.20
C GLY A 74 -6.76 -11.43 -11.65
N PRO A 75 -5.53 -10.92 -11.85
CA PRO A 75 -4.81 -10.11 -10.87
C PRO A 75 -5.56 -8.80 -10.60
N PHE A 76 -5.44 -8.28 -9.37
CA PHE A 76 -5.90 -6.94 -9.00
C PHE A 76 -4.69 -6.02 -8.94
N ASP A 77 -4.87 -4.74 -9.27
CA ASP A 77 -3.81 -3.74 -9.26
C ASP A 77 -3.77 -2.99 -7.92
N ILE A 78 -4.93 -2.74 -7.30
CA ILE A 78 -5.05 -1.97 -6.07
C ILE A 78 -6.02 -2.65 -5.09
N PHE A 79 -5.54 -2.96 -3.90
CA PHE A 79 -6.37 -3.39 -2.77
C PHE A 79 -6.73 -2.19 -1.92
N ILE A 80 -8.02 -2.00 -1.66
CA ILE A 80 -8.57 -0.84 -0.96
C ILE A 80 -8.94 -1.23 0.46
N ASP A 81 -8.31 -0.56 1.43
CA ASP A 81 -8.70 -0.59 2.84
C ASP A 81 -9.96 0.26 3.01
N GLY A 82 -11.12 -0.40 2.86
CA GLY A 82 -12.40 0.28 2.81
C GLY A 82 -12.73 0.96 4.15
N ALA A 83 -12.39 0.32 5.27
CA ALA A 83 -12.68 0.85 6.60
C ALA A 83 -11.89 2.14 6.88
N ASN A 84 -10.61 2.17 6.54
CA ASN A 84 -9.78 3.36 6.69
C ASN A 84 -10.29 4.54 5.86
N ILE A 85 -10.72 4.30 4.62
CA ILE A 85 -11.31 5.32 3.75
C ILE A 85 -12.64 5.82 4.30
N ALA A 86 -13.53 4.94 4.71
CA ALA A 86 -14.86 5.32 5.18
C ALA A 86 -14.82 6.09 6.51
N HIS A 87 -13.87 5.79 7.40
CA HIS A 87 -13.68 6.52 8.66
C HIS A 87 -12.88 7.82 8.51
N TYR A 88 -12.27 8.05 7.35
CA TYR A 88 -11.43 9.23 7.13
C TYR A 88 -12.20 10.54 7.35
N LYS A 89 -11.67 11.37 8.25
CA LYS A 89 -12.25 12.67 8.68
C LYS A 89 -13.72 12.56 9.16
N GLN A 90 -14.12 11.42 9.72
CA GLN A 90 -15.47 11.23 10.30
C GLN A 90 -15.52 11.38 11.84
N ASN A 91 -14.45 11.88 12.48
CA ASN A 91 -14.36 12.03 13.94
C ASN A 91 -15.07 13.30 14.48
N PHE A 92 -16.21 13.66 13.92
CA PHE A 92 -17.03 14.81 14.34
C PHE A 92 -18.40 14.33 14.85
N GLU A 93 -19.14 15.21 15.53
CA GLU A 93 -20.48 14.87 16.05
C GLU A 93 -21.43 14.47 14.92
N GLY A 94 -21.93 13.23 14.96
CA GLY A 94 -22.76 12.67 13.89
C GLY A 94 -21.98 12.10 12.69
N GLY A 95 -20.65 12.06 12.75
CA GLY A 95 -19.83 11.38 11.74
C GLY A 95 -20.03 9.87 11.77
N THR A 96 -20.26 9.28 10.60
CA THR A 96 -20.53 7.85 10.43
C THR A 96 -19.66 7.25 9.34
N PHE A 97 -19.66 5.92 9.23
CA PHE A 97 -19.01 5.19 8.15
C PHE A 97 -19.49 5.70 6.78
N ASN A 98 -18.57 6.22 5.95
CA ASN A 98 -18.92 6.92 4.73
C ASN A 98 -18.68 6.07 3.47
N TYR A 99 -19.68 5.27 3.09
CA TYR A 99 -19.64 4.41 1.89
C TYR A 99 -19.35 5.16 0.60
N GLN A 100 -19.85 6.40 0.48
CA GLN A 100 -19.65 7.26 -0.69
C GLN A 100 -18.17 7.64 -0.89
N GLN A 101 -17.36 7.70 0.19
CA GLN A 101 -15.91 7.94 0.04
C GLN A 101 -15.21 6.78 -0.64
N ILE A 102 -15.59 5.55 -0.28
CA ILE A 102 -15.07 4.34 -0.92
C ILE A 102 -15.51 4.31 -2.39
N ASP A 103 -16.81 4.49 -2.65
CA ASP A 103 -17.37 4.40 -4.01
C ASP A 103 -16.74 5.40 -4.98
N MET A 104 -16.59 6.65 -4.53
CA MET A 104 -15.99 7.73 -5.30
C MET A 104 -14.56 7.39 -5.73
N ILE A 105 -13.73 6.89 -4.80
CA ILE A 105 -12.33 6.58 -5.09
C ILE A 105 -12.22 5.30 -5.94
N ALA A 106 -12.98 4.25 -5.61
CA ALA A 106 -12.99 3.00 -6.37
C ALA A 106 -13.43 3.23 -7.83
N SER A 107 -14.53 3.97 -8.03
CA SER A 107 -15.03 4.34 -9.36
C SER A 107 -14.00 5.14 -10.16
N TYR A 108 -13.33 6.11 -9.53
CA TYR A 108 -12.27 6.85 -10.19
C TYR A 108 -11.11 5.94 -10.62
N LEU A 109 -10.63 5.06 -9.74
CA LEU A 109 -9.54 4.14 -10.06
C LEU A 109 -9.91 3.20 -11.21
N GLN A 110 -11.15 2.69 -11.23
CA GLN A 110 -11.65 1.88 -12.35
C GLN A 110 -11.71 2.67 -13.66
N GLN A 111 -12.12 3.95 -13.62
CA GLN A 111 -12.10 4.83 -14.80
C GLN A 111 -10.67 5.10 -15.30
N GLN A 112 -9.67 5.09 -14.43
CA GLN A 112 -8.26 5.15 -14.81
C GLN A 112 -7.73 3.80 -15.36
N GLY A 113 -8.55 2.75 -15.38
CA GLY A 113 -8.20 1.43 -15.89
C GLY A 113 -7.60 0.48 -14.85
N TYR A 114 -7.58 0.84 -13.56
CA TYR A 114 -7.12 -0.06 -12.51
C TYR A 114 -8.20 -1.08 -12.15
N LYS A 115 -7.77 -2.33 -11.95
CA LYS A 115 -8.61 -3.36 -11.35
C LYS A 115 -8.46 -3.33 -9.83
N VAL A 116 -9.53 -3.00 -9.12
CA VAL A 116 -9.51 -2.76 -7.68
C VAL A 116 -10.27 -3.83 -6.90
N LEU A 117 -9.88 -4.05 -5.65
CA LEU A 117 -10.64 -4.87 -4.70
C LEU A 117 -10.78 -4.15 -3.36
N ILE A 118 -12.02 -3.84 -2.98
CA ILE A 118 -12.40 -3.32 -1.67
C ILE A 118 -12.47 -4.48 -0.68
N VAL A 119 -11.79 -4.36 0.45
CA VAL A 119 -11.87 -5.34 1.53
C VAL A 119 -12.54 -4.68 2.73
N LEU A 120 -13.59 -5.32 3.24
CA LEU A 120 -14.39 -4.83 4.36
C LEU A 120 -14.87 -5.98 5.24
N HIS A 121 -14.98 -5.72 6.53
CA HIS A 121 -15.65 -6.63 7.46
C HIS A 121 -17.18 -6.75 7.17
N GLU A 122 -17.75 -7.94 7.44
CA GLU A 122 -19.15 -8.30 7.15
C GLU A 122 -20.22 -7.37 7.74
N HIS A 123 -19.89 -6.62 8.80
CA HIS A 123 -20.86 -5.77 9.47
C HIS A 123 -21.10 -4.46 8.70
N HIS A 124 -20.34 -4.21 7.63
CA HIS A 124 -20.53 -3.10 6.72
C HIS A 124 -21.45 -3.43 5.54
N PHE A 125 -21.93 -4.67 5.45
CA PHE A 125 -22.86 -5.15 4.44
C PHE A 125 -24.26 -5.28 5.06
N ASP A 126 -25.27 -5.47 4.23
CA ASP A 126 -26.69 -5.57 4.58
C ASP A 126 -27.18 -4.34 5.37
N GLN A 127 -26.70 -3.15 4.97
CA GLN A 127 -27.02 -1.89 5.66
C GLN A 127 -28.36 -1.31 5.20
N PRO A 128 -29.21 -0.81 6.11
CA PRO A 128 -30.50 -0.22 5.73
C PRO A 128 -30.36 1.12 5.02
N THR A 129 -29.20 1.77 5.10
CA THR A 129 -28.97 3.14 4.62
C THR A 129 -28.40 3.21 3.20
N THR A 130 -27.91 2.10 2.64
CA THR A 130 -27.22 2.08 1.34
C THR A 130 -27.15 0.67 0.78
N ASP A 131 -27.17 0.54 -0.55
CA ASP A 131 -26.99 -0.71 -1.32
C ASP A 131 -25.58 -0.85 -1.93
N LEU A 132 -24.71 0.16 -1.74
CA LEU A 132 -23.35 0.18 -2.30
C LEU A 132 -22.53 -1.08 -1.99
N PRO A 133 -22.43 -1.57 -0.74
CA PRO A 133 -21.65 -2.77 -0.44
C PRO A 133 -22.10 -4.01 -1.21
N GLU A 134 -23.41 -4.20 -1.35
CA GLU A 134 -24.02 -5.32 -2.08
C GLU A 134 -23.70 -5.21 -3.58
N ARG A 135 -23.82 -4.01 -4.14
CA ARG A 135 -23.44 -3.75 -5.54
C ARG A 135 -21.96 -4.03 -5.80
N TRP A 136 -21.07 -3.67 -4.88
CA TRP A 136 -19.65 -3.99 -5.01
C TRP A 136 -19.41 -5.51 -4.99
N LEU A 137 -20.17 -6.28 -4.18
CA LEU A 137 -20.07 -7.75 -4.18
C LEU A 137 -20.53 -8.36 -5.50
N GLU A 138 -21.67 -7.92 -6.04
CA GLU A 138 -22.20 -8.39 -7.33
C GLU A 138 -21.23 -8.15 -8.48
N GLN A 139 -20.55 -7.00 -8.44
CA GLN A 139 -19.54 -6.60 -9.43
C GLN A 139 -18.17 -7.21 -9.17
N LYS A 140 -18.00 -8.02 -8.10
CA LYS A 140 -16.72 -8.59 -7.66
C LYS A 140 -15.66 -7.53 -7.37
N LEU A 141 -16.10 -6.33 -6.98
CA LEU A 141 -15.27 -5.21 -6.56
C LEU A 141 -15.03 -5.18 -5.06
N ALA A 142 -15.78 -5.96 -4.28
CA ALA A 142 -15.57 -6.11 -2.85
C ALA A 142 -15.40 -7.58 -2.42
N TYR A 143 -14.71 -7.78 -1.32
CA TYR A 143 -14.69 -9.04 -0.59
C TYR A 143 -15.17 -8.82 0.85
N LYS A 144 -16.08 -9.69 1.30
CA LYS A 144 -16.68 -9.67 2.63
C LYS A 144 -15.90 -10.56 3.60
N VAL A 145 -15.23 -9.93 4.57
CA VAL A 145 -14.46 -10.61 5.62
C VAL A 145 -15.37 -10.94 6.81
N VAL A 146 -15.52 -12.22 7.13
CA VAL A 146 -16.46 -12.67 8.17
C VAL A 146 -15.99 -12.31 9.58
N LYS A 147 -16.93 -12.26 10.52
CA LYS A 147 -16.65 -11.95 11.92
C LYS A 147 -15.58 -12.84 12.50
N GLY A 148 -14.61 -12.17 13.11
CA GLY A 148 -13.50 -12.81 13.79
C GLY A 148 -12.23 -12.95 12.97
N ASN A 149 -12.28 -12.65 11.67
CA ASN A 149 -11.12 -12.19 10.95
C ASN A 149 -10.98 -10.66 11.09
N ASN A 150 -9.75 -10.18 10.99
CA ASN A 150 -9.47 -8.77 10.72
C ASN A 150 -9.33 -8.61 9.21
N ASP A 151 -10.06 -7.66 8.63
CA ASP A 151 -9.99 -7.29 7.22
C ASP A 151 -8.64 -6.71 6.80
N ASP A 152 -7.88 -6.13 7.74
CA ASP A 152 -6.49 -5.71 7.53
C ASP A 152 -5.61 -6.81 6.95
N TRP A 153 -5.73 -8.01 7.52
CA TRP A 153 -4.93 -9.15 7.08
C TRP A 153 -5.26 -9.61 5.68
N TYR A 154 -6.49 -9.38 5.23
CA TYR A 154 -6.95 -9.85 3.94
C TYR A 154 -6.36 -9.00 2.82
N TRP A 155 -6.47 -7.67 2.90
CA TRP A 155 -5.91 -6.82 1.87
C TRP A 155 -4.36 -6.83 1.90
N MET A 156 -3.73 -6.97 3.08
CA MET A 156 -2.28 -7.12 3.17
C MET A 156 -1.80 -8.42 2.52
N TYR A 157 -2.42 -9.55 2.89
CA TYR A 157 -2.12 -10.86 2.30
C TYR A 157 -2.26 -10.80 0.79
N ALA A 158 -3.39 -10.30 0.29
CA ALA A 158 -3.69 -10.29 -1.14
C ALA A 158 -2.68 -9.48 -1.95
N ALA A 159 -2.26 -8.31 -1.44
CA ALA A 159 -1.27 -7.47 -2.10
C ALA A 159 0.14 -8.11 -2.12
N LEU A 160 0.55 -8.75 -1.03
CA LEU A 160 1.84 -9.43 -0.94
C LEU A 160 1.88 -10.73 -1.75
N SER A 161 0.78 -11.50 -1.77
CA SER A 161 0.66 -12.75 -2.52
C SER A 161 0.40 -12.54 -4.02
N SER A 162 0.16 -11.31 -4.46
CA SER A 162 -0.18 -11.04 -5.84
C SER A 162 1.00 -11.30 -6.79
N ARG A 163 0.68 -11.76 -8.01
CA ARG A 163 1.66 -12.03 -9.07
C ARG A 163 2.18 -10.76 -9.75
N ASN A 164 1.47 -9.64 -9.60
CA ASN A 164 1.88 -8.31 -10.05
C ASN A 164 2.37 -7.46 -8.85
N ASP A 165 2.94 -6.29 -9.15
CA ASP A 165 3.28 -5.29 -8.15
C ASP A 165 2.02 -4.53 -7.69
N ALA A 166 1.11 -5.26 -7.04
CA ALA A 166 -0.11 -4.70 -6.50
C ALA A 166 0.17 -3.65 -5.43
N MET A 167 -0.65 -2.60 -5.42
CA MET A 167 -0.61 -1.51 -4.47
C MET A 167 -1.72 -1.65 -3.43
N ILE A 168 -1.55 -0.96 -2.32
CA ILE A 168 -2.56 -0.83 -1.26
C ILE A 168 -2.98 0.64 -1.16
N LEU A 169 -4.28 0.91 -1.01
CA LEU A 169 -4.80 2.24 -0.76
C LEU A 169 -5.26 2.32 0.70
N SER A 170 -4.45 2.96 1.54
CA SER A 170 -4.72 3.17 2.97
C SER A 170 -3.84 4.30 3.51
N ASN A 171 -4.35 5.07 4.48
CA ASN A 171 -3.57 6.02 5.27
C ASN A 171 -3.06 5.40 6.58
N ASP A 172 -3.43 4.16 6.90
CA ASP A 172 -2.93 3.49 8.08
C ASP A 172 -1.41 3.25 7.98
N LYS A 173 -0.71 3.49 9.09
CA LYS A 173 0.72 3.17 9.21
C LYS A 173 0.94 1.68 9.53
N MET A 174 -0.12 0.90 9.73
CA MET A 174 -0.10 -0.52 10.08
C MET A 174 0.80 -0.78 11.30
N ARG A 175 0.74 0.14 12.29
CA ARG A 175 1.63 0.15 13.46
C ARG A 175 1.20 -0.83 14.54
N ASP A 176 -0.10 -0.98 14.73
CA ASP A 176 -0.66 -1.61 15.92
C ASP A 176 -1.21 -3.02 15.64
N HIS A 177 -1.20 -3.43 14.36
CA HIS A 177 -1.84 -4.69 13.96
C HIS A 177 -0.93 -5.91 14.15
N PHE A 178 0.40 -5.78 14.00
CA PHE A 178 1.33 -6.88 14.29
C PHE A 178 2.76 -6.36 14.54
N PHE A 179 3.14 -6.27 15.82
CA PHE A 179 4.42 -5.67 16.25
C PHE A 179 5.67 -6.37 15.65
N GLN A 180 5.58 -7.64 15.26
CA GLN A 180 6.71 -8.39 14.71
C GLN A 180 6.97 -8.04 13.21
N ILE A 181 5.98 -8.19 12.32
CA ILE A 181 5.99 -7.72 10.90
C ILE A 181 6.16 -6.21 10.79
N HIS A 182 5.60 -5.40 11.70
CA HIS A 182 5.79 -3.94 11.61
C HIS A 182 7.26 -3.52 11.72
N ASN A 183 8.03 -4.23 12.54
CA ASN A 183 9.47 -4.02 12.71
C ASN A 183 10.30 -4.77 11.67
N ASP A 184 9.67 -5.49 10.75
CA ASP A 184 10.33 -6.13 9.63
C ASP A 184 10.67 -5.09 8.55
N LEU A 185 11.97 -4.93 8.28
CA LEU A 185 12.48 -4.01 7.26
C LEU A 185 11.95 -4.37 5.86
N ARG A 186 11.70 -5.66 5.59
CA ARG A 186 11.09 -6.13 4.33
C ARG A 186 9.70 -5.55 4.16
N PHE A 187 8.89 -5.60 5.21
CA PHE A 187 7.54 -5.05 5.22
C PHE A 187 7.55 -3.53 5.08
N GLN A 188 8.45 -2.85 5.79
CA GLN A 188 8.61 -1.41 5.67
C GLN A 188 8.99 -0.98 4.26
N ALA A 189 9.94 -1.69 3.63
CA ALA A 189 10.35 -1.47 2.25
C ALA A 189 9.19 -1.72 1.28
N TRP A 190 8.49 -2.86 1.42
CA TRP A 190 7.29 -3.16 0.62
C TRP A 190 6.24 -2.07 0.72
N ARG A 191 5.91 -1.65 1.93
CA ARG A 191 4.93 -0.59 2.18
C ARG A 191 5.33 0.73 1.52
N GLU A 192 6.60 1.12 1.59
CA GLU A 192 7.09 2.37 0.99
C GLU A 192 6.79 2.46 -0.51
N TYR A 193 7.03 1.37 -1.26
CA TYR A 193 6.83 1.39 -2.72
C TYR A 193 5.44 0.92 -3.17
N SER A 194 4.57 0.42 -2.27
CA SER A 194 3.25 -0.11 -2.64
C SER A 194 2.06 0.67 -2.08
N GLN A 195 2.26 1.54 -1.07
CA GLN A 195 1.17 2.26 -0.40
C GLN A 195 0.80 3.57 -1.10
N ILE A 196 -0.45 3.67 -1.53
CA ILE A 196 -1.08 4.89 -2.01
C ILE A 196 -1.75 5.57 -0.81
N TYR A 197 -1.40 6.84 -0.59
CA TYR A 197 -2.05 7.70 0.40
C TYR A 197 -3.16 8.51 -0.24
N TYR A 198 -4.07 9.02 0.57
CA TYR A 198 -5.16 9.87 0.08
C TYR A 198 -5.47 11.02 1.03
N ASP A 199 -5.98 12.10 0.47
CA ASP A 199 -6.69 13.14 1.22
C ASP A 199 -8.06 13.36 0.57
N ILE A 200 -9.08 13.56 1.40
CA ILE A 200 -10.46 13.81 1.00
C ILE A 200 -10.92 15.09 1.69
N TRP A 201 -11.55 15.97 0.94
CA TRP A 201 -12.14 17.20 1.45
C TRP A 201 -13.41 17.54 0.69
N THR A 202 -14.19 18.47 1.22
CA THR A 202 -15.35 19.03 0.53
C THR A 202 -14.99 20.43 0.07
N ASP A 203 -15.16 20.71 -1.22
CA ASP A 203 -15.01 22.04 -1.80
C ASP A 203 -16.38 22.56 -2.23
N ILE A 204 -16.80 23.70 -1.66
CA ILE A 204 -18.10 24.38 -1.79
C ILE A 204 -19.31 23.43 -1.60
N GLU A 205 -19.52 22.47 -2.49
CA GLU A 205 -20.61 21.48 -2.48
C GLU A 205 -20.18 20.04 -2.90
N LYS A 206 -18.93 19.81 -3.32
CA LYS A 206 -18.50 18.53 -3.87
C LYS A 206 -17.37 17.92 -3.06
N LYS A 207 -17.47 16.62 -2.77
CA LYS A 207 -16.32 15.85 -2.30
C LYS A 207 -15.27 15.81 -3.40
N LYS A 208 -14.04 16.11 -3.01
CA LYS A 208 -12.83 16.00 -3.80
C LYS A 208 -11.84 15.14 -3.05
N PHE A 209 -10.91 14.57 -3.79
CA PHE A 209 -9.83 13.80 -3.22
C PHE A 209 -8.58 13.94 -4.08
N VAL A 210 -7.45 13.60 -3.47
CA VAL A 210 -6.18 13.41 -4.16
C VAL A 210 -5.59 12.09 -3.71
N LEU A 211 -4.98 11.36 -4.65
CA LEU A 211 -4.24 10.14 -4.38
C LEU A 211 -2.75 10.43 -4.58
N THR A 212 -1.94 10.07 -3.59
CA THR A 212 -0.48 10.17 -3.64
C THR A 212 0.08 8.78 -3.87
N PHE A 213 0.41 8.47 -5.11
CA PHE A 213 1.04 7.22 -5.50
C PHE A 213 2.50 7.14 -5.01
N PRO A 214 3.03 5.92 -4.77
CA PRO A 214 4.44 5.72 -4.47
C PRO A 214 5.37 6.34 -5.52
N LYS A 215 6.53 6.83 -5.08
CA LYS A 215 7.56 7.33 -5.99
C LYS A 215 8.09 6.21 -6.88
N LYS A 216 8.58 6.60 -8.07
CA LYS A 216 9.23 5.69 -9.03
C LYS A 216 10.63 5.24 -8.58
N PHE A 217 11.08 5.68 -7.40
CA PHE A 217 12.37 5.36 -6.80
C PHE A 217 12.22 5.24 -5.29
N THR A 218 13.14 4.51 -4.65
CA THR A 218 13.16 4.31 -3.19
C THR A 218 13.92 5.44 -2.49
N GLN A 219 13.39 5.95 -1.38
CA GLN A 219 13.94 7.13 -0.70
C GLN A 219 14.98 6.80 0.37
N SER A 220 15.81 5.79 0.11
CA SER A 220 16.92 5.35 0.95
C SER A 220 18.28 5.83 0.40
N ILE A 221 19.36 5.52 1.11
CA ILE A 221 20.71 5.66 0.55
C ILE A 221 20.82 4.74 -0.67
N GLN A 222 21.22 5.30 -1.82
CA GLN A 222 21.43 4.54 -3.03
C GLN A 222 22.85 4.68 -3.55
N GLU A 223 23.45 3.55 -3.90
CA GLU A 223 24.71 3.48 -4.66
C GLU A 223 24.40 3.23 -6.12
N ASN A 224 25.07 3.95 -7.00
CA ASN A 224 25.08 3.67 -8.44
C ASN A 224 26.50 3.77 -8.99
N LEU A 225 26.66 3.52 -10.28
CA LEU A 225 27.95 3.53 -10.97
C LEU A 225 28.73 4.86 -10.85
N ALA A 226 28.09 5.96 -10.46
CA ALA A 226 28.75 7.25 -10.28
C ALA A 226 29.08 7.58 -8.82
N GLY A 227 28.49 6.86 -7.86
CA GLY A 227 28.67 7.07 -6.43
C GLY A 227 27.36 6.97 -5.66
N PHE A 228 27.21 7.77 -4.60
CA PHE A 228 26.12 7.64 -3.62
C PHE A 228 25.15 8.83 -3.66
N HIS A 229 23.88 8.54 -3.38
CA HIS A 229 22.84 9.51 -3.07
C HIS A 229 22.35 9.26 -1.64
N ILE A 230 22.51 10.24 -0.77
CA ILE A 230 22.20 10.13 0.66
C ILE A 230 21.07 11.10 1.00
N PRO A 231 19.86 10.63 1.35
CA PRO A 231 18.76 11.51 1.77
C PRO A 231 19.13 12.29 3.03
N PHE A 232 18.75 13.57 3.10
CA PHE A 232 18.95 14.40 4.29
C PHE A 232 17.80 15.41 4.49
N GLY A 233 17.73 15.99 5.69
CA GLY A 233 16.73 17.01 6.04
C GLY A 233 15.48 16.42 6.71
N LYS A 234 14.38 17.19 6.69
CA LYS A 234 13.11 16.78 7.30
C LYS A 234 12.32 15.91 6.33
N ILE A 235 11.76 14.83 6.87
CA ILE A 235 10.73 14.05 6.19
C ILE A 235 9.43 14.86 6.25
N GLU A 236 8.80 15.10 5.11
CA GLU A 236 7.49 15.76 5.09
C GLU A 236 6.43 14.80 5.64
N GLU A 237 5.91 15.07 6.84
CA GLU A 237 5.10 14.13 7.63
C GLU A 237 3.86 13.58 6.90
N ASN A 238 3.29 14.37 5.99
CA ASN A 238 2.04 14.05 5.29
C ASN A 238 2.24 13.10 4.10
N VAL A 239 3.45 13.05 3.53
CA VAL A 239 3.77 12.23 2.34
C VAL A 239 4.91 11.24 2.60
N LYS A 240 5.58 11.33 3.76
CA LYS A 240 6.80 10.57 4.10
C LYS A 240 7.90 10.67 3.04
N GLN A 241 7.96 11.80 2.34
CA GLN A 241 8.94 12.05 1.28
C GLN A 241 10.12 12.84 1.83
N VAL A 242 11.32 12.44 1.43
CA VAL A 242 12.54 13.24 1.54
C VAL A 242 12.72 14.02 0.23
N LYS A 243 12.93 15.33 0.32
CA LYS A 243 13.16 16.17 -0.86
C LYS A 243 14.64 16.29 -1.23
N HIS A 244 15.51 16.33 -0.23
CA HIS A 244 16.91 16.72 -0.41
C HIS A 244 17.87 15.55 -0.23
N TYR A 245 18.88 15.52 -1.08
CA TYR A 245 19.90 14.46 -1.12
C TYR A 245 21.28 15.07 -1.24
N PHE A 246 22.28 14.39 -0.72
CA PHE A 246 23.66 14.65 -1.08
C PHE A 246 24.09 13.69 -2.19
N CYS A 247 24.57 14.25 -3.29
CA CYS A 247 25.22 13.53 -4.36
C CYS A 247 26.74 13.47 -4.07
N LEU A 248 27.24 12.25 -3.85
CA LEU A 248 28.66 11.95 -3.70
C LEU A 248 29.11 11.22 -4.95
N LEU A 249 29.91 11.88 -5.78
CA LEU A 249 30.48 11.27 -6.99
C LEU A 249 31.88 10.72 -6.71
N ASP A 250 32.19 9.53 -7.24
CA ASP A 250 33.56 9.03 -7.29
C ASP A 250 34.30 9.69 -8.46
N SER A 251 35.24 10.57 -8.14
CA SER A 251 36.02 11.34 -9.13
C SER A 251 36.77 10.43 -10.12
N ARG A 252 37.13 9.21 -9.71
CA ARG A 252 37.85 8.24 -10.55
C ARG A 252 36.95 7.64 -11.64
N LEU A 253 35.64 7.62 -11.43
CA LEU A 253 34.66 7.07 -12.37
C LEU A 253 34.13 8.15 -13.33
N THR A 254 34.26 9.43 -12.98
CA THR A 254 33.86 10.57 -13.82
C THR A 254 34.88 10.94 -14.88
N GLU A 255 36.18 10.66 -14.66
CA GLU A 255 37.27 11.02 -15.59
C GLU A 255 37.33 10.13 -16.84
N ASN A 256 36.83 8.90 -16.77
CA ASN A 256 36.83 7.96 -17.91
C ASN A 256 35.85 8.31 -19.05
N LYS A 257 35.04 9.38 -18.92
CA LYS A 257 34.19 9.87 -20.01
C LYS A 257 34.82 10.96 -20.86
N HIS A 258 35.88 11.62 -20.38
CA HIS A 258 36.55 12.69 -21.13
C HIS A 258 37.79 12.23 -21.91
N SER A 259 38.29 11.01 -21.70
CA SER A 259 39.45 10.50 -22.45
C SER A 259 39.12 9.85 -23.81
N CYS A 260 37.84 9.63 -24.14
CA CYS A 260 37.42 9.03 -25.42
C CYS A 260 37.00 10.05 -26.51
N CYS A 261 37.07 11.36 -26.26
CA CYS A 261 36.74 12.39 -27.26
C CYS A 261 37.96 13.20 -27.75
N SER A 262 39.18 12.70 -27.53
CA SER A 262 40.42 13.39 -27.92
C SER A 262 41.29 12.58 -28.88
N ILE A 263 40.68 11.90 -29.86
CA ILE A 263 41.37 11.44 -31.07
C ILE A 263 40.40 11.53 -32.26
N MET A 264 40.29 12.72 -32.85
CA MET A 264 40.11 12.96 -34.29
C MET A 264 40.74 14.30 -34.63
#